data_AF-A0A970M481-F1
#
_entry.id   AF-A0A970M481-F1
#
_cell.length_a   1.000
_cell.length_b   1.000
_cell.length_c   1.000
_cell.angle_alpha   90.00
_cell.angle_beta   90.00
_cell.angle_gamma   90.00
#
_symmetry.space_group_name_H-M   'P 1'
#
loop_
_entity.id
_entity.type
_entity.pdbx_description
1 polymer ?
#
loop_
_entity_poly.entity_id
_entity_poly.type
_entity_poly.pdbx_seq_one_letter_code
_entity_poly.pdbx_strand_id
1 'polypeptide(L)'
;MTYRIGTVDERFGFSRQEFSRLVAKAASVWGTPLSRELFREEANGKIVISLVYDYRQEAMEKLKKLRSDIQDTRDCYEDLRVRFEALKAEFEEKKKNLEEDLSKYNAQVGEFNDKHESRRRRGGISDGDEQDFMRGKEYLYALRTHLQARRAELRRMAETLESMTVSMGEIVSEHNLGAMSYREEGNRLGEEFQKGRYAKEGMKEHITIYQFDGEKGLIRVLVHELGHALGLDHNDYPYAVMHRLVPDGASFDLTPADIAALKDHCREK
;
A
#
# COMPACT_ATOMS: atom_id res chain seq x y z
N MET A 1 -25.15 -11.08 5.21
CA MET A 1 -24.22 -10.13 5.87
C MET A 1 -24.53 -8.73 5.37
N THR A 2 -24.27 -7.70 6.16
CA THR A 2 -24.53 -6.30 5.78
C THR A 2 -23.22 -5.55 5.63
N TYR A 3 -23.12 -4.69 4.62
CA TYR A 3 -21.95 -3.86 4.36
C TYR A 3 -22.35 -2.40 4.18
N ARG A 4 -21.37 -1.50 4.26
CA ARG A 4 -21.53 -0.08 3.96
C ARG A 4 -20.30 0.46 3.24
N ILE A 5 -20.50 1.46 2.38
CA ILE A 5 -19.39 2.14 1.73
C ILE A 5 -18.72 3.13 2.69
N GLY A 6 -17.42 2.91 2.92
CA GLY A 6 -16.53 3.76 3.69
C GLY A 6 -15.92 4.87 2.83
N THR A 7 -14.61 5.07 2.99
CA THR A 7 -13.84 6.07 2.22
C THR A 7 -13.79 5.67 0.75
N VAL A 8 -13.99 6.64 -0.14
CA VAL A 8 -13.78 6.47 -1.58
C VAL A 8 -12.84 7.58 -2.02
N ASP A 9 -11.59 7.22 -2.32
CA ASP A 9 -10.59 8.17 -2.78
C ASP A 9 -10.87 8.58 -4.24
N GLU A 10 -11.15 9.86 -4.46
CA GLU A 10 -11.53 10.40 -5.77
C GLU A 10 -10.41 10.28 -6.82
N ARG A 11 -9.16 10.03 -6.40
CA ARG A 11 -8.03 9.81 -7.32
C ARG A 11 -8.21 8.58 -8.21
N PHE A 12 -9.04 7.62 -7.83
CA PHE A 12 -9.42 6.51 -8.71
C PHE A 12 -10.44 6.90 -9.79
N GLY A 13 -10.99 8.11 -9.76
CA GLY A 13 -11.98 8.58 -10.73
C GLY A 13 -13.39 8.03 -10.54
N PHE A 14 -13.69 7.41 -9.38
CA PHE A 14 -15.04 6.94 -9.05
C PHE A 14 -15.73 7.85 -8.04
N SER A 15 -16.99 8.18 -8.31
CA SER A 15 -17.89 8.69 -7.28
C SER A 15 -18.25 7.59 -6.28
N ARG A 16 -18.67 7.98 -5.08
CA ARG A 16 -19.19 7.05 -4.06
C ARG A 16 -20.37 6.20 -4.58
N GLN A 17 -21.22 6.76 -5.44
CA GLN A 17 -22.37 6.06 -6.01
C GLN A 17 -21.94 5.03 -7.06
N GLU A 18 -20.97 5.35 -7.90
CA GLU A 18 -20.36 4.38 -8.82
C GLU A 18 -19.72 3.23 -8.06
N PHE A 19 -18.92 3.55 -7.05
CA PHE A 19 -18.28 2.52 -6.23
C PHE A 19 -19.31 1.62 -5.53
N SER A 20 -20.37 2.18 -4.92
CA SER A 20 -21.49 1.41 -4.34
C SER A 20 -22.11 0.45 -5.36
N ARG A 21 -22.36 0.89 -6.61
CA ARG A 21 -22.88 0.01 -7.67
C ARG A 21 -21.94 -1.15 -8.01
N LEU A 22 -20.63 -0.90 -8.05
CA LEU A 22 -19.63 -1.94 -8.31
C LEU A 22 -19.52 -2.94 -7.16
N VAL A 23 -19.60 -2.48 -5.92
CA VAL A 23 -19.65 -3.34 -4.74
C VAL A 23 -20.91 -4.20 -4.74
N ALA A 24 -22.08 -3.64 -5.05
CA ALA A 24 -23.33 -4.39 -5.17
C ALA A 24 -23.26 -5.47 -6.26
N LYS A 25 -22.62 -5.14 -7.40
CA LYS A 25 -22.36 -6.10 -8.48
C LYS A 25 -21.47 -7.25 -7.98
N ALA A 26 -20.35 -6.95 -7.34
CA ALA A 26 -19.46 -7.96 -6.76
C ALA A 26 -20.16 -8.83 -5.70
N ALA A 27 -20.96 -8.23 -4.83
CA ALA A 27 -21.79 -8.92 -3.84
C ALA A 27 -22.77 -9.92 -4.47
N SER A 28 -23.39 -9.55 -5.59
CA SER A 28 -24.36 -10.41 -6.28
C SER A 28 -23.74 -11.69 -6.88
N VAL A 29 -22.43 -11.65 -7.21
CA VAL A 29 -21.69 -12.79 -7.77
C VAL A 29 -21.76 -13.98 -6.81
N TRP A 30 -21.53 -13.76 -5.52
CA TRP A 30 -21.61 -14.82 -4.50
C TRP A 30 -23.04 -15.32 -4.22
N GLY A 31 -24.05 -14.49 -4.46
CA GLY A 31 -25.46 -14.87 -4.24
C GLY A 31 -26.05 -15.73 -5.35
N THR A 32 -25.54 -15.60 -6.57
CA THR A 32 -26.08 -16.24 -7.79
C THR A 32 -26.13 -17.77 -7.69
N PRO A 33 -25.06 -18.49 -7.31
CA PRO A 33 -25.07 -19.97 -7.28
C PRO A 33 -26.03 -20.56 -6.25
N LEU A 34 -26.42 -19.78 -5.24
CA LEU A 34 -27.34 -20.19 -4.18
C LEU A 34 -28.75 -19.60 -4.35
N SER A 35 -28.96 -18.75 -5.37
CA SER A 35 -30.19 -17.97 -5.55
C SER A 35 -30.61 -17.24 -4.26
N ARG A 36 -29.64 -16.66 -3.54
CA ARG A 36 -29.84 -15.98 -2.25
C ARG A 36 -29.02 -14.71 -2.18
N GLU A 37 -29.57 -13.68 -1.56
CA GLU A 37 -28.81 -12.47 -1.24
C GLU A 37 -27.91 -12.74 -0.02
N LEU A 38 -26.59 -12.81 -0.25
CA LEU A 38 -25.60 -13.03 0.82
C LEU A 38 -25.09 -11.73 1.44
N PHE A 39 -25.11 -10.64 0.66
CA PHE A 39 -24.63 -9.32 1.04
C PHE A 39 -25.67 -8.27 0.72
N ARG A 40 -25.87 -7.34 1.65
CA ARG A 40 -26.80 -6.21 1.50
C ARG A 40 -26.15 -4.92 1.98
N GLU A 41 -26.30 -3.84 1.21
CA GLU A 41 -25.86 -2.52 1.66
C GLU A 41 -26.83 -1.95 2.69
N GLU A 42 -26.32 -1.53 3.85
CA GLU A 42 -27.09 -0.87 4.91
C GLU A 42 -26.29 0.26 5.54
N ALA A 43 -26.95 1.30 6.04
CA ALA A 43 -26.26 2.48 6.62
C ALA A 43 -25.32 2.12 7.78
N ASN A 44 -25.70 1.13 8.60
CA ASN A 44 -24.95 0.60 9.73
C ASN A 44 -24.32 -0.78 9.43
N GLY A 45 -24.10 -1.10 8.15
CA GLY A 45 -23.52 -2.37 7.73
C GLY A 45 -22.22 -2.71 8.46
N LYS A 46 -22.07 -3.98 8.83
CA LYS A 46 -20.95 -4.49 9.64
C LYS A 46 -19.61 -4.41 8.91
N ILE A 47 -19.62 -4.71 7.61
CA ILE A 47 -18.43 -4.68 6.76
C ILE A 47 -18.28 -3.27 6.17
N VAL A 48 -17.15 -2.62 6.42
CA VAL A 48 -16.83 -1.31 5.83
C VAL A 48 -15.97 -1.53 4.60
N ILE A 49 -16.45 -1.14 3.43
CA ILE A 49 -15.74 -1.33 2.16
C ILE A 49 -15.21 0.02 1.69
N SER A 50 -13.89 0.15 1.56
CA SER A 50 -13.22 1.41 1.24
C SER A 50 -12.28 1.27 0.04
N LEU A 51 -12.12 2.36 -0.69
CA LEU A 51 -11.21 2.54 -1.80
C LEU A 51 -10.13 3.53 -1.38
N VAL A 52 -8.89 3.08 -1.21
CA VAL A 52 -7.78 3.88 -0.66
C VAL A 52 -6.64 3.93 -1.66
N TYR A 53 -6.38 5.13 -2.19
CA TYR A 53 -5.33 5.30 -3.19
C TYR A 53 -3.99 5.44 -2.47
N ASP A 54 -3.12 4.45 -2.66
CA ASP A 54 -1.77 4.45 -2.13
C ASP A 54 -0.74 4.17 -3.23
N TYR A 55 0.50 3.94 -2.81
CA TYR A 55 1.63 3.70 -3.69
C TYR A 55 1.40 2.54 -4.68
N ARG A 56 0.52 1.58 -4.37
CA ARG A 56 0.26 0.41 -5.22
C ARG A 56 -0.48 0.80 -6.50
N GLN A 57 -1.53 1.63 -6.38
CA GLN A 57 -2.24 2.14 -7.54
C GLN A 57 -1.35 3.10 -8.35
N GLU A 58 -0.64 3.98 -7.67
CA GLU A 58 0.28 4.93 -8.32
C GLU A 58 1.38 4.21 -9.13
N ALA A 59 1.88 3.10 -8.59
CA ALA A 59 2.86 2.24 -9.26
C ALA A 59 2.33 1.63 -10.55
N MET A 60 1.15 1.01 -10.48
CA MET A 60 0.51 0.38 -11.63
C MET A 60 0.27 1.42 -12.74
N GLU A 61 -0.21 2.61 -12.39
CA GLU A 61 -0.46 3.69 -13.35
C GLU A 61 0.84 4.18 -14.01
N LYS A 62 1.92 4.34 -13.23
CA LYS A 62 3.26 4.66 -13.76
C LYS A 62 3.80 3.56 -14.68
N LEU A 63 3.63 2.29 -14.31
CA LEU A 63 4.06 1.15 -15.12
C LEU A 63 3.29 1.07 -16.44
N LYS A 64 1.97 1.25 -16.40
CA LYS A 64 1.13 1.26 -17.60
C LYS A 64 1.58 2.34 -18.60
N LYS A 65 1.97 3.50 -18.08
CA LYS A 65 2.56 4.59 -18.86
C LYS A 65 3.94 4.25 -19.42
N LEU A 66 4.76 3.47 -18.70
CA LEU A 66 6.08 3.06 -19.18
C LEU A 66 6.01 1.94 -20.22
N ARG A 67 5.05 1.01 -20.08
CA ARG A 67 4.84 -0.12 -20.99
C ARG A 67 4.33 0.28 -22.38
N SER A 68 3.70 1.44 -22.54
CA SER A 68 3.37 1.92 -23.88
C SER A 68 4.62 2.13 -24.74
N ASP A 69 5.80 2.22 -24.12
CA ASP A 69 7.05 2.61 -24.77
C ASP A 69 8.04 1.45 -24.93
N ILE A 70 7.78 0.24 -24.37
CA ILE A 70 8.73 -0.90 -24.35
C ILE A 70 8.08 -2.16 -24.94
N GLN A 71 8.76 -2.76 -25.94
CA GLN A 71 8.25 -3.85 -26.78
C GLN A 71 8.65 -5.27 -26.28
N ASP A 72 9.54 -5.39 -25.29
CA ASP A 72 9.98 -6.67 -24.69
C ASP A 72 9.89 -6.63 -23.16
N THR A 73 8.99 -7.44 -22.59
CA THR A 73 8.68 -7.42 -21.15
C THR A 73 9.81 -7.96 -20.28
N ARG A 74 10.69 -8.83 -20.81
CA ARG A 74 11.81 -9.37 -20.03
C ARG A 74 12.90 -8.31 -19.80
N ASP A 75 13.22 -7.55 -20.84
CA ASP A 75 14.16 -6.43 -20.74
C ASP A 75 13.60 -5.31 -19.85
N CYS A 76 12.28 -5.08 -19.89
CA CYS A 76 11.60 -4.16 -18.98
C CYS A 76 11.75 -4.58 -17.51
N TYR A 77 11.56 -5.87 -17.20
CA TYR A 77 11.75 -6.39 -15.85
C TYR A 77 13.20 -6.22 -15.37
N GLU A 78 14.17 -6.59 -16.19
CA GLU A 78 15.58 -6.49 -15.83
C GLU A 78 16.04 -5.03 -15.65
N ASP A 79 15.61 -4.10 -16.51
CA ASP A 79 15.90 -2.68 -16.34
C ASP A 79 15.27 -2.13 -15.04
N LEU A 80 14.02 -2.49 -14.75
CA LEU A 80 13.37 -2.10 -13.51
C LEU A 80 14.10 -2.66 -12.29
N ARG A 81 14.58 -3.91 -12.36
CA ARG A 81 15.36 -4.58 -11.31
C ARG A 81 16.66 -3.86 -11.03
N VAL A 82 17.43 -3.50 -12.07
CA VAL A 82 18.69 -2.77 -11.93
C VAL A 82 18.46 -1.40 -11.29
N ARG A 83 17.41 -0.68 -11.71
CA ARG A 83 17.07 0.63 -11.12
C ARG A 83 16.62 0.52 -9.67
N PHE A 84 15.88 -0.51 -9.31
CA PHE A 84 15.43 -0.75 -7.93
C PHE A 84 16.61 -0.97 -7.01
N GLU A 85 17.54 -1.85 -7.38
CA GLU A 85 18.73 -2.12 -6.56
C GLU A 85 19.59 -0.87 -6.40
N ALA A 86 19.74 -0.06 -7.45
CA ALA A 86 20.45 1.22 -7.37
C ALA A 86 19.76 2.21 -6.40
N LEU A 87 18.43 2.38 -6.52
CA LEU A 87 17.65 3.27 -5.65
C LEU A 87 17.65 2.78 -4.20
N LYS A 88 17.61 1.47 -3.99
CA LYS A 88 17.65 0.84 -2.65
C LYS A 88 18.99 1.11 -1.97
N ALA A 89 20.10 0.98 -2.71
CA ALA A 89 21.41 1.31 -2.20
C ALA A 89 21.52 2.81 -1.82
N GLU A 90 21.02 3.70 -2.67
CA GLU A 90 20.99 5.15 -2.39
C GLU A 90 20.12 5.49 -1.17
N PHE A 91 18.96 4.83 -1.04
CA PHE A 91 18.06 5.00 0.10
C PHE A 91 18.74 4.63 1.42
N GLU A 92 19.38 3.46 1.49
CA GLU A 92 20.06 3.01 2.70
C GLU A 92 21.24 3.92 3.06
N GLU A 93 22.00 4.41 2.08
CA GLU A 93 23.07 5.38 2.29
C GLU A 93 22.53 6.70 2.87
N LYS A 94 21.51 7.28 2.24
CA LYS A 94 20.89 8.54 2.70
C LYS A 94 20.26 8.39 4.07
N LYS A 95 19.65 7.24 4.37
CA LYS A 95 19.06 6.91 5.67
C LYS A 95 20.12 6.92 6.76
N LYS A 96 21.22 6.19 6.56
CA LYS A 96 22.36 6.18 7.47
C LYS A 96 22.91 7.59 7.71
N ASN A 97 23.12 8.35 6.64
CA ASN A 97 23.62 9.73 6.75
C ASN A 97 22.64 10.64 7.52
N LEU A 98 21.32 10.45 7.36
CA LEU A 98 20.33 11.22 8.10
C LEU A 98 20.33 10.86 9.59
N GLU A 99 20.46 9.59 9.94
CA GLU A 99 20.56 9.13 11.33
C GLU A 99 21.79 9.73 12.03
N GLU A 100 22.94 9.75 11.37
CA GLU A 100 24.16 10.38 11.87
C GLU A 100 23.98 11.89 12.09
N ASP A 101 23.35 12.59 11.14
CA ASP A 101 23.17 14.05 11.24
C ASP A 101 22.09 14.44 12.26
N LEU A 102 21.06 13.60 12.46
CA LEU A 102 20.12 13.77 13.57
C LEU A 102 20.81 13.63 14.93
N SER A 103 21.76 12.69 15.06
CA SER A 103 22.57 12.54 16.28
C SER A 103 23.43 13.79 16.54
N LYS A 104 24.10 14.31 15.49
CA LYS A 104 24.90 15.54 15.60
C LYS A 104 24.04 16.75 15.96
N TYR A 105 22.88 16.90 15.32
CA TYR A 105 21.93 17.97 15.63
C TYR A 105 21.48 17.93 17.09
N ASN A 106 21.12 16.75 17.61
CA ASN A 106 20.72 16.61 19.02
C ASN A 106 21.85 17.00 19.99
N ALA A 107 23.10 16.63 19.68
CA ALA A 107 24.27 17.05 20.46
C ALA A 107 24.45 18.57 20.43
N GLN A 108 24.35 19.20 19.26
CA GLN A 108 24.45 20.66 19.11
C GLN A 108 23.35 21.41 19.86
N VAL A 109 22.12 20.89 19.87
CA VAL A 109 21.01 21.45 20.66
C VAL A 109 21.33 21.37 22.16
N GLY A 110 21.88 20.24 22.63
CA GLY A 110 22.33 20.08 24.01
C GLY A 110 23.40 21.10 24.40
N GLU A 111 24.49 21.18 23.63
CA GLU A 111 25.58 22.14 23.86
C GLU A 111 25.10 23.60 23.84
N PHE A 112 24.20 23.94 22.91
CA PHE A 112 23.62 25.27 22.82
C PHE A 112 22.82 25.63 24.08
N ASN A 113 21.98 24.71 24.56
CA ASN A 113 21.19 24.90 25.78
C ASN A 113 22.08 25.03 27.02
N ASP A 114 23.08 24.16 27.17
CA ASP A 114 24.02 24.18 28.30
C ASP A 114 24.83 25.48 28.37
N LYS A 115 25.31 25.95 27.21
CA LYS A 115 26.04 27.21 27.08
C LYS A 115 25.16 28.40 27.48
N HIS A 116 23.91 28.40 27.02
CA HIS A 116 22.95 29.46 27.35
C HIS A 116 22.60 29.47 28.84
N GLU A 117 22.30 28.31 29.45
CA GLU A 117 22.06 28.20 30.89
C GLU A 117 23.26 28.64 31.74
N SER A 118 24.46 28.20 31.36
CA SER A 118 25.70 28.54 32.08
C SER A 118 26.01 30.04 32.03
N ARG A 119 25.62 30.74 30.95
CA ARG A 119 25.73 32.21 30.85
C ARG A 119 24.68 32.91 31.72
N ARG A 120 23.41 32.45 31.70
CA ARG A 120 22.35 32.98 32.57
C ARG A 120 22.70 32.89 34.05
N ARG A 121 23.27 31.75 34.50
CA ARG A 121 23.67 31.54 35.90
C ARG A 121 24.81 32.45 36.36
N ARG A 122 25.66 32.93 35.44
CA ARG A 122 26.80 33.83 35.76
C ARG A 122 26.42 35.30 35.88
N GLY A 123 25.15 35.66 35.65
CA GLY A 123 24.60 36.97 36.03
C GLY A 123 24.97 38.16 35.13
N GLY A 124 25.53 37.92 33.94
CA GLY A 124 25.82 38.97 32.96
C GLY A 124 25.53 38.47 31.55
N ILE A 125 24.40 38.89 30.98
CA ILE A 125 24.09 38.71 29.56
C ILE A 125 24.35 40.06 28.91
N SER A 126 25.37 40.14 28.04
CA SER A 126 25.61 41.32 27.22
C SER A 126 24.72 41.32 25.98
N ASP A 127 24.53 42.49 25.34
CA ASP A 127 23.84 42.56 24.04
C ASP A 127 24.53 41.66 22.98
N GLY A 128 25.84 41.48 23.08
CA GLY A 128 26.60 40.55 22.23
C GLY A 128 26.25 39.08 22.48
N ASP A 129 26.00 38.70 23.73
CA ASP A 129 25.57 37.34 24.08
C ASP A 129 24.15 37.04 23.57
N GLU A 130 23.25 38.03 23.62
CA GLU A 130 21.89 37.88 23.09
C GLU A 130 21.90 37.73 21.56
N GLN A 131 22.74 38.51 20.87
CA GLN A 131 22.94 38.36 19.42
C GLN A 131 23.55 36.99 19.06
N ASP A 132 24.53 36.50 19.81
CA ASP A 132 25.10 35.16 19.63
C ASP A 132 24.03 34.06 19.80
N PHE A 133 23.18 34.23 20.81
CA PHE A 133 22.09 33.29 21.09
C PHE A 133 21.07 33.25 19.93
N MET A 134 20.66 34.42 19.43
CA MET A 134 19.75 34.53 18.29
C MET A 134 20.34 33.91 17.03
N ARG A 135 21.62 34.17 16.71
CA ARG A 135 22.32 33.51 15.59
C ARG A 135 22.35 31.98 15.74
N GLY A 136 22.58 31.47 16.94
CA GLY A 136 22.56 30.04 17.22
C GLY A 136 21.18 29.41 17.03
N LYS A 137 20.10 30.10 17.43
CA LYS A 137 18.72 29.65 17.18
C LYS A 137 18.40 29.60 15.70
N GLU A 138 18.78 30.63 14.94
CA GLU A 138 18.57 30.67 13.49
C GLU A 138 19.30 29.52 12.79
N TYR A 139 20.56 29.27 13.18
CA TYR A 139 21.32 28.13 12.68
C TYR A 139 20.65 26.78 12.96
N LEU A 140 20.25 26.52 14.21
CA LEU A 140 19.59 25.27 14.60
C LEU A 140 18.22 25.11 13.89
N TYR A 141 17.49 26.20 13.69
CA TYR A 141 16.23 26.19 12.94
C TYR A 141 16.45 25.82 11.47
N ALA A 142 17.46 26.41 10.82
CA ALA A 142 17.81 26.09 9.44
C ALA A 142 18.24 24.62 9.30
N LEU A 143 19.06 24.12 10.23
CA LEU A 143 19.50 22.72 10.24
C LEU A 143 18.32 21.76 10.43
N ARG A 144 17.40 22.05 11.37
CA ARG A 144 16.18 21.26 11.55
C ARG A 144 15.33 21.20 10.28
N THR A 145 15.17 22.33 9.60
CA THR A 145 14.39 22.42 8.36
C THR A 145 15.03 21.58 7.26
N HIS A 146 16.36 21.62 7.14
CA HIS A 146 17.11 20.80 6.20
C HIS A 146 16.96 19.28 6.48
N LEU A 147 17.06 18.87 7.75
CA LEU A 147 16.86 17.46 8.16
C LEU A 147 15.42 16.98 7.89
N GLN A 148 14.42 17.84 8.08
CA GLN A 148 13.04 17.53 7.73
C GLN A 148 12.84 17.32 6.23
N ALA A 149 13.49 18.13 5.39
CA ALA A 149 13.45 17.97 3.94
C ALA A 149 14.05 16.61 3.51
N ARG A 150 15.19 16.22 4.08
CA ARG A 150 15.82 14.90 3.85
C ARG A 150 14.95 13.74 4.33
N ARG A 151 14.23 13.89 5.44
CA ARG A 151 13.26 12.87 5.89
C ARG A 151 12.11 12.72 4.88
N ALA A 152 11.62 13.82 4.33
CA ALA A 152 10.57 13.80 3.30
C ALA A 152 11.08 13.24 1.96
N GLU A 153 12.37 13.40 1.65
CA GLU A 153 13.03 12.74 0.51
C GLU A 153 13.09 11.23 0.69
N LEU A 154 13.59 10.75 1.84
CA LEU A 154 13.63 9.31 2.13
C LEU A 154 12.25 8.66 2.08
N ARG A 155 11.23 9.35 2.58
CA ARG A 155 9.84 8.86 2.47
C ARG A 155 9.42 8.66 1.01
N ARG A 156 9.70 9.63 0.13
CA ARG A 156 9.39 9.53 -1.30
C ARG A 156 10.19 8.41 -1.98
N MET A 157 11.43 8.19 -1.57
CA MET A 157 12.25 7.08 -2.06
C MET A 157 11.68 5.73 -1.62
N ALA A 158 11.23 5.59 -0.37
CA ALA A 158 10.56 4.38 0.12
C ALA A 158 9.27 4.11 -0.67
N GLU A 159 8.42 5.13 -0.84
CA GLU A 159 7.19 5.03 -1.65
C GLU A 159 7.50 4.63 -3.11
N THR A 160 8.65 5.08 -3.66
CA THR A 160 9.11 4.69 -5.01
C THR A 160 9.63 3.25 -5.05
N LEU A 161 10.41 2.81 -4.08
CA LEU A 161 10.90 1.43 -3.98
C LEU A 161 9.74 0.44 -3.84
N GLU A 162 8.78 0.78 -2.99
CA GLU A 162 7.54 0.03 -2.83
C GLU A 162 6.79 -0.04 -4.16
N SER A 163 6.63 1.09 -4.85
CA SER A 163 6.02 1.14 -6.18
C SER A 163 6.75 0.28 -7.22
N MET A 164 8.08 0.30 -7.27
CA MET A 164 8.85 -0.54 -8.20
C MET A 164 8.69 -2.04 -7.90
N THR A 165 8.57 -2.40 -6.61
CA THR A 165 8.33 -3.77 -6.18
C THR A 165 6.96 -4.27 -6.69
N VAL A 166 5.92 -3.42 -6.60
CA VAL A 166 4.59 -3.69 -7.17
C VAL A 166 4.69 -3.98 -8.66
N SER A 167 5.33 -3.08 -9.41
CA SER A 167 5.46 -3.20 -10.85
C SER A 167 6.24 -4.45 -11.28
N MET A 168 7.27 -4.83 -10.54
CA MET A 168 7.98 -6.11 -10.77
C MET A 168 7.08 -7.32 -10.51
N GLY A 169 6.30 -7.31 -9.43
CA GLY A 169 5.37 -8.38 -9.09
C GLY A 169 4.30 -8.59 -10.17
N GLU A 170 3.78 -7.49 -10.73
CA GLU A 170 2.84 -7.52 -11.86
C GLU A 170 3.47 -8.16 -13.10
N ILE A 171 4.68 -7.74 -13.49
CA ILE A 171 5.40 -8.32 -14.63
C ILE A 171 5.63 -9.82 -14.45
N VAL A 172 6.02 -10.25 -13.25
CA VAL A 172 6.23 -11.67 -12.93
C VAL A 172 4.93 -12.47 -13.07
N SER A 173 3.83 -11.94 -12.53
CA SER A 173 2.51 -12.60 -12.55
C SER A 173 1.93 -12.72 -13.96
N GLU A 174 2.00 -11.66 -14.76
CA GLU A 174 1.38 -11.60 -16.09
C GLU A 174 2.08 -12.53 -17.10
N HIS A 175 3.40 -12.56 -17.08
CA HIS A 175 4.15 -13.36 -18.05
C HIS A 175 4.44 -14.77 -17.57
N ASN A 176 3.89 -15.16 -16.42
CA ASN A 176 4.20 -16.40 -15.72
C ASN A 176 5.72 -16.65 -15.75
N LEU A 177 6.50 -15.56 -15.57
CA LEU A 177 7.95 -15.60 -15.60
C LEU A 177 8.35 -16.39 -14.36
N GLY A 178 8.44 -17.71 -14.52
CA GLY A 178 9.04 -18.63 -13.56
C GLY A 178 10.54 -18.36 -13.46
N ALA A 179 10.92 -17.14 -13.11
CA ALA A 179 12.29 -16.77 -12.84
C ALA A 179 12.66 -17.35 -11.47
N MET A 180 13.54 -18.34 -11.52
CA MET A 180 13.97 -19.27 -10.49
C MET A 180 14.71 -18.65 -9.29
N SER A 181 14.43 -17.41 -8.87
CA SER A 181 15.16 -16.76 -7.78
C SER A 181 14.30 -16.07 -6.72
N TYR A 182 13.00 -15.82 -6.95
CA TYR A 182 12.19 -15.09 -5.97
C TYR A 182 11.23 -15.95 -5.15
N ARG A 183 11.30 -17.28 -5.29
CA ARG A 183 10.52 -18.20 -4.44
C ARG A 183 10.94 -18.14 -2.96
N GLU A 184 12.12 -17.60 -2.65
CA GLU A 184 12.60 -17.39 -1.27
C GLU A 184 12.24 -16.00 -0.71
N GLU A 185 12.08 -14.97 -1.53
CA GLU A 185 11.84 -13.59 -1.06
C GLU A 185 10.38 -13.13 -1.25
N GLY A 186 9.64 -13.78 -2.15
CA GLY A 186 8.17 -13.70 -2.22
C GLY A 186 7.45 -14.21 -0.97
N ASN A 187 8.14 -14.98 -0.10
CA ASN A 187 7.63 -15.35 1.22
C ASN A 187 7.72 -14.22 2.25
N ARG A 188 8.58 -13.20 2.05
CA ARG A 188 8.59 -11.98 2.89
C ARG A 188 7.59 -10.94 2.40
N LEU A 189 7.35 -10.88 1.10
CA LEU A 189 6.44 -9.92 0.44
C LEU A 189 5.00 -10.43 0.26
N GLY A 190 4.78 -11.74 0.44
CA GLY A 190 3.49 -12.41 0.20
C GLY A 190 2.37 -12.02 1.16
N GLU A 191 2.68 -11.38 2.29
CA GLU A 191 1.67 -10.78 3.18
C GLU A 191 1.40 -9.29 2.86
N GLU A 192 2.32 -8.59 2.19
CA GLU A 192 2.26 -7.13 2.03
C GLU A 192 1.72 -6.67 0.66
N PHE A 193 1.87 -7.46 -0.40
CA PHE A 193 1.33 -7.10 -1.73
C PHE A 193 -0.04 -7.71 -1.99
N GLN A 194 -1.08 -7.05 -1.47
CA GLN A 194 -2.48 -7.41 -1.73
C GLN A 194 -3.18 -6.28 -2.50
N LYS A 195 -3.89 -6.63 -3.60
CA LYS A 195 -4.71 -5.68 -4.39
C LYS A 195 -5.90 -5.15 -3.57
N GLY A 196 -6.41 -5.98 -2.67
CA GLY A 196 -7.37 -5.65 -1.64
C GLY A 196 -7.06 -6.43 -0.36
N ARG A 197 -7.71 -6.07 0.74
CA ARG A 197 -7.56 -6.79 2.01
C ARG A 197 -8.86 -6.81 2.79
N TYR A 198 -9.32 -8.01 3.11
CA TYR A 198 -10.26 -8.28 4.18
C TYR A 198 -9.53 -8.36 5.54
N ALA A 199 -10.03 -7.63 6.54
CA ALA A 199 -9.55 -7.67 7.91
C ALA A 199 -10.71 -7.68 8.89
N LYS A 200 -10.56 -8.42 9.99
CA LYS A 200 -11.55 -8.51 11.07
C LYS A 200 -10.92 -8.11 12.40
N GLU A 201 -11.38 -7.01 12.97
CA GLU A 201 -10.93 -6.47 14.26
C GLU A 201 -12.09 -6.48 15.26
N GLY A 202 -12.11 -7.50 16.12
CA GLY A 202 -13.21 -7.74 17.05
C GLY A 202 -14.53 -7.97 16.30
N MET A 203 -15.50 -7.05 16.47
CA MET A 203 -16.80 -7.11 15.80
C MET A 203 -16.85 -6.36 14.46
N LYS A 204 -15.81 -5.58 14.12
CA LYS A 204 -15.78 -4.79 12.89
C LYS A 204 -15.01 -5.52 11.80
N GLU A 205 -15.53 -5.45 10.59
CA GLU A 205 -14.92 -6.06 9.40
C GLU A 205 -14.65 -4.97 8.38
N HIS A 206 -13.50 -5.04 7.73
CA HIS A 206 -13.02 -4.04 6.79
C HIS A 206 -12.57 -4.73 5.50
N ILE A 207 -13.04 -4.22 4.37
CA ILE A 207 -12.48 -4.53 3.05
C ILE A 207 -11.87 -3.24 2.54
N THR A 208 -10.56 -3.24 2.31
CA THR A 208 -9.86 -2.08 1.73
C THR A 208 -9.28 -2.48 0.39
N ILE A 209 -9.65 -1.76 -0.66
CA ILE A 209 -9.14 -1.96 -2.01
C ILE A 209 -8.08 -0.91 -2.28
N TYR A 210 -6.92 -1.35 -2.74
CA TYR A 210 -5.73 -0.51 -2.91
C TYR A 210 -5.28 -0.38 -4.36
N GLN A 211 -5.44 -1.44 -5.16
CA GLN A 211 -4.98 -1.47 -6.55
C GLN A 211 -5.95 -2.28 -7.43
N PHE A 212 -6.18 -1.81 -8.64
CA PHE A 212 -6.86 -2.55 -9.71
C PHE A 212 -6.67 -1.88 -11.07
N ASP A 213 -6.77 -2.67 -12.17
CA ASP A 213 -6.87 -2.12 -13.53
C ASP A 213 -8.31 -2.18 -14.05
N GLY A 214 -8.91 -1.00 -14.20
CA GLY A 214 -10.26 -0.82 -14.75
C GLY A 214 -11.40 -1.44 -13.93
N GLU A 215 -12.63 -1.27 -14.42
CA GLU A 215 -13.85 -1.72 -13.70
C GLU A 215 -13.85 -3.22 -13.44
N LYS A 216 -13.47 -4.04 -14.42
CA LYS A 216 -13.44 -5.50 -14.26
C LYS A 216 -12.44 -5.95 -13.20
N GLY A 217 -11.26 -5.33 -13.17
CA GLY A 217 -10.25 -5.58 -12.14
C GLY A 217 -10.77 -5.24 -10.75
N LEU A 218 -11.44 -4.09 -10.61
CA LEU A 218 -12.05 -3.70 -9.34
C LEU A 218 -13.09 -4.71 -8.86
N ILE A 219 -14.01 -5.13 -9.74
CA ILE A 219 -15.02 -6.15 -9.41
C ILE A 219 -14.33 -7.45 -8.99
N ARG A 220 -13.30 -7.89 -9.71
CA ARG A 220 -12.57 -9.13 -9.39
C ARG A 220 -11.96 -9.12 -7.99
N VAL A 221 -11.31 -8.03 -7.60
CA VAL A 221 -10.73 -7.88 -6.25
C VAL A 221 -11.85 -7.84 -5.22
N LEU A 222 -12.92 -7.08 -5.45
CA LEU A 222 -14.08 -7.03 -4.55
C LEU A 222 -14.72 -8.41 -4.34
N VAL A 223 -14.91 -9.21 -5.40
CA VAL A 223 -15.45 -10.58 -5.25
C VAL A 223 -14.51 -11.44 -4.40
N HIS A 224 -13.20 -11.34 -4.60
CA HIS A 224 -12.22 -12.07 -3.79
C HIS A 224 -12.32 -11.70 -2.29
N GLU A 225 -12.26 -10.41 -1.95
CA GLU A 225 -12.33 -9.96 -0.56
C GLU A 225 -13.68 -10.26 0.10
N LEU A 226 -14.77 -10.24 -0.67
CA LEU A 226 -16.08 -10.68 -0.19
C LEU A 226 -16.11 -12.19 0.08
N GLY A 227 -15.34 -12.99 -0.66
CA GLY A 227 -15.17 -14.41 -0.35
C GLY A 227 -14.52 -14.64 1.00
N HIS A 228 -13.47 -13.88 1.33
CA HIS A 228 -12.89 -13.87 2.67
C HIS A 228 -13.88 -13.41 3.74
N ALA A 229 -14.73 -12.41 3.45
CA ALA A 229 -15.79 -12.00 4.37
C ALA A 229 -16.84 -13.09 4.61
N LEU A 230 -17.09 -13.98 3.64
CA LEU A 230 -17.92 -15.17 3.83
C LEU A 230 -17.25 -16.25 4.69
N GLY A 231 -15.94 -16.16 4.89
CA GLY A 231 -15.12 -17.12 5.62
C GLY A 231 -14.41 -18.13 4.72
N LEU A 232 -14.24 -17.83 3.44
CA LEU A 232 -13.52 -18.70 2.51
C LEU A 232 -12.02 -18.42 2.53
N ASP A 233 -11.25 -19.50 2.61
CA ASP A 233 -9.80 -19.47 2.42
C ASP A 233 -9.43 -19.47 0.92
N HIS A 234 -8.14 -19.29 0.64
CA HIS A 234 -7.63 -19.39 -0.71
C HIS A 234 -7.86 -20.79 -1.31
N ASN A 235 -8.13 -20.82 -2.60
CA ASN A 235 -8.27 -22.05 -3.39
C ASN A 235 -7.01 -22.27 -4.25
N ASP A 236 -6.52 -23.51 -4.35
CA ASP A 236 -5.35 -23.85 -5.16
C ASP A 236 -5.63 -23.92 -6.67
N TYR A 237 -6.90 -23.91 -7.08
CA TYR A 237 -7.27 -23.91 -8.49
C TYR A 237 -6.89 -22.57 -9.14
N PRO A 238 -5.99 -22.52 -10.15
CA PRO A 238 -5.40 -21.28 -10.65
C PRO A 238 -6.39 -20.25 -11.22
N TYR A 239 -7.56 -20.70 -11.65
CA TYR A 239 -8.60 -19.86 -12.22
C TYR A 239 -9.71 -19.49 -11.22
N ALA A 240 -9.66 -20.03 -10.01
CA ALA A 240 -10.64 -19.71 -8.97
C ALA A 240 -10.58 -18.23 -8.61
N VAL A 241 -11.75 -17.67 -8.29
CA VAL A 241 -11.81 -16.32 -7.74
C VAL A 241 -10.99 -16.23 -6.45
N MET A 242 -11.08 -17.26 -5.61
CA MET A 242 -10.30 -17.36 -4.36
C MET A 242 -8.85 -17.80 -4.54
N HIS A 243 -8.31 -17.88 -5.76
CA HIS A 243 -6.88 -18.18 -5.94
C HIS A 243 -6.01 -17.01 -5.44
N ARG A 244 -4.90 -17.35 -4.77
CA ARG A 244 -3.97 -16.36 -4.18
C ARG A 244 -3.32 -15.45 -5.23
N LEU A 245 -3.03 -15.99 -6.42
CA LEU A 245 -2.44 -15.23 -7.52
C LEU A 245 -3.52 -14.95 -8.56
N VAL A 246 -3.75 -13.67 -8.87
CA VAL A 246 -4.77 -13.28 -9.85
C VAL A 246 -4.06 -12.94 -11.18
N PRO A 247 -4.19 -13.77 -12.23
CA PRO A 247 -3.67 -13.43 -13.54
C PRO A 247 -4.43 -12.24 -14.15
N ASP A 248 -3.79 -11.50 -15.04
CA ASP A 248 -4.44 -10.38 -15.73
C ASP A 248 -5.58 -10.85 -16.64
N GLY A 249 -6.63 -10.03 -16.72
CA GLY A 249 -7.85 -10.37 -17.45
C GLY A 249 -8.67 -11.50 -16.83
N ALA A 250 -8.31 -11.98 -15.62
CA ALA A 250 -9.05 -13.01 -14.92
C ALA A 250 -10.53 -12.65 -14.78
N SER A 251 -11.41 -13.61 -15.08
CA SER A 251 -12.84 -13.44 -14.86
C SER A 251 -13.12 -13.28 -13.37
N PHE A 252 -14.16 -12.51 -13.05
CA PHE A 252 -14.76 -12.44 -11.72
C PHE A 252 -15.90 -13.46 -11.55
N ASP A 253 -16.16 -14.28 -12.56
CA ASP A 253 -17.14 -15.36 -12.47
C ASP A 253 -16.63 -16.48 -11.56
N LEU A 254 -17.50 -17.00 -10.70
CA LEU A 254 -17.16 -18.09 -9.79
C LEU A 254 -16.93 -19.38 -10.58
N THR A 255 -15.81 -20.04 -10.30
CA THR A 255 -15.53 -21.36 -10.82
C THR A 255 -16.29 -22.43 -10.04
N PRO A 256 -16.40 -23.67 -10.55
CA PRO A 256 -16.93 -24.78 -9.77
C PRO A 256 -16.21 -24.98 -8.43
N ALA A 257 -14.91 -24.66 -8.36
CA ALA A 257 -14.12 -24.76 -7.14
C ALA A 257 -14.53 -23.71 -6.09
N ASP A 258 -14.80 -22.46 -6.52
CA ASP A 258 -15.31 -21.40 -5.64
C ASP A 258 -16.71 -21.76 -5.10
N ILE A 259 -17.58 -22.28 -5.98
CA ILE A 259 -18.95 -22.66 -5.63
C ILE A 259 -18.96 -23.84 -4.64
N ALA A 260 -18.06 -24.82 -4.84
CA ALA A 260 -17.91 -25.95 -3.91
C ALA A 260 -17.48 -25.45 -2.51
N ALA A 261 -16.43 -24.63 -2.44
CA ALA A 261 -15.96 -24.03 -1.19
C ALA A 261 -17.07 -23.25 -0.46
N LEU A 262 -17.84 -22.45 -1.20
CA LEU A 262 -18.98 -21.72 -0.63
C LEU A 262 -20.05 -22.66 -0.05
N LYS A 263 -20.42 -23.71 -0.78
CA LYS A 263 -21.45 -24.67 -0.35
C LYS A 263 -21.01 -25.45 0.88
N ASP A 264 -19.75 -25.86 0.93
CA ASP A 264 -19.20 -26.59 2.06
C ASP A 264 -19.20 -25.70 3.31
N HIS A 265 -18.74 -24.45 3.19
CA HIS A 265 -18.77 -23.49 4.30
C HIS A 265 -20.20 -23.18 4.80
N CYS A 266 -21.20 -23.20 3.91
CA CYS A 266 -22.61 -23.01 4.28
C CYS A 266 -23.24 -24.23 4.98
N ARG A 267 -22.68 -25.44 4.83
CA ARG A 267 -23.17 -26.68 5.47
C ARG A 267 -22.62 -26.87 6.88
N GLU A 268 -21.44 -26.31 7.14
CA GLU A 268 -20.77 -26.37 8.45
C GLU A 268 -21.31 -25.36 9.48
N LYS A 269 -22.22 -24.46 9.05
CA LYS A 269 -22.90 -23.44 9.88
C LYS A 269 -24.38 -23.78 10.08
#